data_AF-A0A162NCR2-F1
#
_entry.id   AF-A0A162NCR2-F1
#
_cell.length_a   1.000
_cell.length_b   1.000
_cell.length_c   1.000
_cell.angle_alpha   90.00
_cell.angle_beta   90.00
_cell.angle_gamma   90.00
#
_symmetry.space_group_name_H-M   'P 1'
#
loop_
_entity.id
_entity.type
_entity.pdbx_description
1 polymer ?
#
loop_
_entity_poly.entity_id
_entity_poly.type
_entity_poly.pdbx_seq_one_letter_code
_entity_poly.pdbx_strand_id
1 'polypeptide(L)'
;MLHSSLAVDDQEKVFDIAPEGIRKCIISSNIAETSITIDGIRFIVDSGKVKELSHDPTSNMSKLSEFWISKASATQRSGRAGRTGPGECFRLYSENEFNHFNDFPVPEIQRAPLEPLLLQIKAMDLGCPRTFDYVEAPSEDALNASMEFLQNLGAIDVSENIMALGKILADLPVDTIIGKMLIMATVIMIITI
;
A
#
# COMPACT_ATOMS: atom_id res chain seq x y z
N MET A 1 -13.88 5.02 15.12
CA MET A 1 -13.45 4.37 13.86
C MET A 1 -12.01 4.79 13.61
N LEU A 2 -11.18 3.93 13.03
CA LEU A 2 -9.79 4.23 12.72
C LEU A 2 -9.49 3.79 11.28
N HIS A 3 -9.17 4.75 10.43
CA HIS A 3 -8.92 4.53 9.00
C HIS A 3 -8.00 5.63 8.47
N SER A 4 -7.14 5.31 7.50
CA SER A 4 -6.15 6.24 6.95
C SER A 4 -6.75 7.48 6.29
N SER A 5 -8.00 7.40 5.83
CA SER A 5 -8.71 8.52 5.20
C SER A 5 -9.39 9.49 6.18
N LEU A 6 -9.34 9.22 7.49
CA LEU A 6 -9.91 10.12 8.49
C LEU A 6 -8.96 11.30 8.73
N ALA A 7 -9.52 12.45 9.10
CA ALA A 7 -8.72 13.59 9.57
C ALA A 7 -7.89 13.19 10.78
N VAL A 8 -6.73 13.83 10.96
CA VAL A 8 -5.80 13.50 12.07
C VAL A 8 -6.51 13.61 13.41
N ASP A 9 -7.25 14.69 13.65
CA ASP A 9 -8.04 14.90 14.86
C ASP A 9 -9.03 13.75 15.15
N ASP A 10 -9.59 13.12 14.11
CA ASP A 10 -10.49 11.97 14.26
C ASP A 10 -9.74 10.67 14.55
N GLN A 11 -8.53 10.51 14.01
CA GLN A 11 -7.67 9.37 14.33
C GLN A 11 -7.18 9.45 15.77
N GLU A 12 -6.87 10.65 16.28
CA GLU A 12 -6.37 10.85 17.65
C GLU A 12 -7.37 10.48 18.75
N LYS A 13 -8.69 10.54 18.47
CA LYS A 13 -9.75 10.14 19.41
C LYS A 13 -9.63 8.71 19.91
N VAL A 14 -8.89 7.83 19.21
CA VAL A 14 -8.67 6.45 19.67
C VAL A 14 -7.78 6.38 20.91
N PHE A 15 -6.98 7.41 21.18
CA PHE A 15 -6.10 7.50 22.34
C PHE A 15 -6.83 7.97 23.61
N ASP A 16 -7.95 8.67 23.48
CA ASP A 16 -8.73 9.18 24.62
C ASP A 16 -9.18 8.06 25.56
N ILE A 17 -9.05 8.27 26.88
CA ILE A 17 -9.49 7.27 27.86
C ILE A 17 -11.02 7.26 27.91
N ALA A 18 -11.61 6.06 27.84
CA ALA A 18 -13.07 5.93 27.97
C ALA A 18 -13.52 6.25 29.41
N PRO A 19 -14.66 6.95 29.60
CA PRO A 19 -15.20 7.21 30.93
C PRO A 19 -15.48 5.93 31.72
N GLU A 20 -15.56 6.06 33.05
CA GLU A 20 -15.86 4.94 33.94
C GLU A 20 -17.20 4.27 33.57
N GLY A 21 -17.22 2.94 33.58
CA GLY A 21 -18.39 2.14 33.17
C GLY A 21 -18.61 2.04 31.65
N ILE A 22 -17.83 2.73 30.82
CA ILE A 22 -17.94 2.69 29.35
C ILE A 22 -16.80 1.88 28.75
N ARG A 23 -17.13 0.95 27.85
CA ARG A 23 -16.12 0.17 27.11
C ARG A 23 -15.73 0.89 25.81
N LYS A 24 -14.44 1.14 25.63
CA LYS A 24 -13.89 1.59 24.34
C LYS A 24 -13.97 0.46 23.31
N CYS A 25 -14.59 0.74 22.17
CA CYS A 25 -14.61 -0.16 21.02
C CYS A 25 -14.04 0.58 19.80
N ILE A 26 -13.00 0.01 19.19
CA ILE A 26 -12.34 0.60 18.01
C ILE A 26 -12.55 -0.34 16.84
N ILE A 27 -13.14 0.17 15.77
CA ILE A 27 -13.25 -0.49 14.47
C ILE A 27 -12.15 0.10 13.59
N SER A 28 -11.24 -0.75 13.09
CA SER A 28 -10.04 -0.33 12.37
C SER A 28 -9.79 -1.15 11.11
N SER A 29 -9.12 -0.55 10.12
CA SER A 29 -8.40 -1.31 9.08
C SER A 29 -7.04 -1.82 9.60
N ASN A 30 -6.19 -2.30 8.70
CA ASN A 30 -4.80 -2.69 8.98
C ASN A 30 -3.92 -1.54 9.52
N ILE A 31 -4.38 -0.29 9.56
CA ILE A 31 -3.62 0.82 10.17
C ILE A 31 -3.29 0.58 11.66
N ALA A 32 -4.17 -0.10 12.40
CA ALA A 32 -3.91 -0.50 13.79
C ALA A 32 -2.94 -1.69 13.91
N GLU A 33 -2.68 -2.40 12.81
CA GLU A 33 -1.76 -3.54 12.80
C GLU A 33 -0.32 -3.09 12.92
N THR A 34 0.08 -1.98 12.28
CA THR A 34 1.49 -1.54 12.20
C THR A 34 1.72 -0.10 12.67
N SER A 35 0.82 0.82 12.30
CA SER A 35 1.10 2.26 12.32
C SER A 35 0.76 2.93 13.64
N ILE A 36 -0.13 2.33 14.45
CA ILE A 36 -0.67 2.95 15.65
C ILE A 36 -0.59 1.99 16.84
N THR A 37 -0.13 2.52 17.97
CA THR A 37 -0.08 1.82 19.26
C THR A 37 -1.16 2.37 20.16
N ILE A 38 -2.19 1.57 20.43
CA ILE A 38 -3.27 1.94 21.36
C ILE A 38 -3.09 1.10 22.62
N ASP A 39 -2.88 1.78 23.74
CA ASP A 39 -2.73 1.11 25.03
C ASP A 39 -4.08 0.66 25.59
N GLY A 40 -4.06 -0.37 26.44
CA GLY A 40 -5.24 -0.89 27.12
C GLY A 40 -6.14 -1.78 26.25
N ILE A 41 -5.73 -2.12 25.03
CA ILE A 41 -6.45 -3.10 24.21
C ILE A 41 -6.28 -4.50 24.83
N ARG A 42 -7.39 -5.11 25.21
CA ARG A 42 -7.44 -6.46 25.82
C ARG A 42 -8.10 -7.51 24.93
N PHE A 43 -8.93 -7.08 23.99
CA PHE A 43 -9.72 -7.95 23.14
C PHE A 43 -9.54 -7.51 21.69
N ILE A 44 -9.14 -8.45 20.84
CA ILE A 44 -9.05 -8.26 19.39
C ILE A 44 -10.09 -9.14 18.73
N VAL A 45 -10.83 -8.59 17.76
CA VAL A 45 -11.68 -9.36 16.87
C VAL A 45 -11.08 -9.25 15.47
N ASP A 46 -10.51 -10.34 14.97
CA ASP A 46 -9.82 -10.39 13.70
C ASP A 46 -10.71 -11.02 12.62
N SER A 47 -11.09 -10.24 11.62
CA SER A 47 -11.89 -10.71 10.49
C SER A 47 -11.11 -11.66 9.56
N GLY A 48 -9.78 -11.69 9.64
CA GLY A 48 -8.94 -12.44 8.69
C GLY A 48 -8.82 -11.80 7.32
N LYS A 49 -9.40 -10.61 7.11
CA LYS A 49 -9.42 -9.92 5.82
C LYS A 49 -8.63 -8.61 5.85
N VAL A 50 -8.15 -8.22 4.67
CA VAL A 50 -7.52 -6.92 4.41
C VAL A 50 -7.94 -6.44 3.02
N LYS A 51 -8.07 -5.13 2.85
CA LYS A 51 -8.22 -4.50 1.53
C LYS A 51 -6.90 -3.85 1.16
N GLU A 52 -6.35 -4.24 0.01
CA GLU A 52 -5.07 -3.74 -0.48
C GLU A 52 -5.18 -3.43 -1.97
N LEU A 53 -4.32 -2.52 -2.44
CA LEU A 53 -4.18 -2.25 -3.85
C LEU A 53 -3.54 -3.47 -4.52
N SER A 54 -4.21 -3.97 -5.56
CA SER A 54 -3.71 -5.01 -6.45
C SER A 54 -3.67 -4.46 -7.86
N HIS A 55 -2.53 -4.60 -8.52
CA HIS A 55 -2.38 -4.28 -9.93
C HIS A 55 -3.01 -5.38 -10.79
N ASP A 56 -3.85 -5.00 -11.75
CA ASP A 56 -4.35 -5.87 -12.81
C ASP A 56 -3.51 -5.63 -14.09
N PRO A 57 -2.63 -6.57 -14.49
CA PRO A 57 -1.80 -6.42 -15.67
C PRO A 57 -2.58 -6.28 -16.98
N THR A 58 -3.83 -6.77 -17.03
CA THR A 58 -4.63 -6.74 -18.26
C THR A 58 -5.19 -5.36 -18.54
N SER A 59 -5.67 -4.67 -17.50
CA SER A 59 -6.21 -3.32 -17.61
C SER A 59 -5.17 -2.23 -17.33
N ASN A 60 -3.98 -2.62 -16.85
CA ASN A 60 -2.93 -1.73 -16.34
C ASN A 60 -3.46 -0.74 -15.29
N MET A 61 -4.39 -1.20 -14.45
CA MET A 61 -5.04 -0.39 -13.43
C MET A 61 -4.88 -1.01 -12.04
N SER A 62 -4.68 -0.15 -11.05
CA SER A 62 -4.75 -0.53 -9.65
C SER A 62 -6.20 -0.66 -9.21
N LYS A 63 -6.53 -1.77 -8.56
CA LYS A 63 -7.84 -2.02 -7.95
C LYS A 63 -7.68 -2.30 -6.47
N LEU A 64 -8.55 -1.69 -5.65
CA LEU A 64 -8.68 -2.06 -4.25
C LEU A 64 -9.47 -3.37 -4.14
N SER A 65 -8.81 -4.45 -3.74
CA SER A 65 -9.40 -5.79 -3.65
C SER A 65 -9.28 -6.33 -2.24
N GLU A 66 -10.21 -7.21 -1.86
CA GLU A 66 -10.19 -7.87 -0.56
C GLU A 66 -9.42 -9.20 -0.65
N PHE A 67 -8.52 -9.41 0.31
CA PHE A 67 -7.69 -10.60 0.41
C PHE A 67 -7.75 -11.19 1.83
N TRP A 68 -7.39 -12.46 1.93
CA TRP A 68 -7.04 -13.07 3.22
C TRP A 68 -5.71 -12.51 3.71
N ILE A 69 -5.58 -12.34 5.02
CA ILE A 69 -4.33 -11.91 5.64
C ILE A 69 -3.30 -13.05 5.68
N SER A 70 -2.04 -12.70 5.92
CA SER A 70 -0.99 -13.68 6.20
C SER A 70 -1.05 -14.20 7.65
N LYS A 71 -0.39 -15.32 7.92
CA LYS A 71 -0.20 -15.83 9.29
C LYS A 71 0.61 -14.84 10.13
N ALA A 72 1.60 -14.16 9.55
CA ALA A 72 2.34 -13.09 10.20
C ALA A 72 1.42 -11.93 10.64
N SER A 73 0.53 -11.48 9.76
CA SER A 73 -0.45 -10.42 10.07
C SER A 73 -1.42 -10.83 11.18
N ALA A 74 -1.98 -12.04 11.11
CA ALA A 74 -2.84 -12.58 12.16
C ALA A 74 -2.12 -12.64 13.53
N THR A 75 -0.82 -12.94 13.50
CA THR A 75 0.03 -12.97 14.70
C THR A 75 0.26 -11.56 15.24
N GLN A 76 0.61 -10.59 14.38
CA GLN A 76 0.77 -9.19 14.76
C GLN A 76 -0.51 -8.61 15.39
N ARG A 77 -1.67 -8.87 14.77
CA ARG A 77 -2.98 -8.46 15.29
C ARG A 77 -3.23 -9.02 16.70
N SER A 78 -2.99 -10.31 16.92
CA SER A 78 -3.14 -10.91 18.26
C SER A 78 -2.19 -10.31 19.29
N GLY A 79 -0.97 -9.93 18.89
CA GLY A 79 0.02 -9.30 19.76
C GLY A 79 -0.43 -7.94 20.32
N ARG A 80 -1.38 -7.26 19.66
CA ARG A 80 -1.93 -5.98 20.13
C ARG A 80 -2.72 -6.11 21.44
N ALA A 81 -3.31 -7.27 21.73
CA ALA A 81 -4.03 -7.53 22.99
C ALA A 81 -3.10 -7.73 24.20
N GLY A 82 -1.82 -8.04 23.97
CA GLY A 82 -0.88 -8.48 25.02
C GLY A 82 -0.03 -7.38 25.64
N ARG A 83 -0.17 -6.12 25.21
CA ARG A 83 0.80 -5.05 25.54
C ARG A 83 0.77 -4.61 27.01
N THR A 84 -0.44 -4.45 27.56
CA THR A 84 -0.65 -3.99 28.94
C THR A 84 -0.99 -5.13 29.91
N GLY A 85 -0.85 -6.38 29.47
CA GLY A 85 -1.13 -7.59 30.23
C GLY A 85 -1.89 -8.64 29.41
N PRO A 86 -2.45 -9.70 30.03
CA PRO A 86 -3.16 -10.77 29.33
C PRO A 86 -4.34 -10.23 28.51
N GLY A 87 -4.51 -10.76 27.31
CA GLY A 87 -5.59 -10.39 26.40
C GLY A 87 -5.98 -11.56 25.49
N GLU A 88 -7.09 -11.41 24.78
CA GLU A 88 -7.68 -12.44 23.94
C GLU A 88 -7.84 -11.95 22.50
N CYS A 89 -7.66 -12.86 21.54
CA CYS A 89 -7.86 -12.60 20.12
C CYS A 89 -8.88 -13.60 19.58
N PHE A 90 -10.01 -13.09 19.10
CA PHE A 90 -11.09 -13.85 18.48
C PHE A 90 -10.91 -13.77 16.96
N ARG A 91 -10.58 -14.91 16.34
CA ARG A 91 -10.42 -15.03 14.89
C ARG A 91 -11.73 -15.48 14.27
N LEU A 92 -12.23 -14.74 13.28
CA LEU A 92 -13.49 -15.03 12.58
C LEU A 92 -13.32 -15.96 11.38
N TYR A 93 -12.37 -16.89 11.48
CA TYR A 93 -12.03 -17.88 10.47
C TYR A 93 -11.56 -19.16 11.16
N SER A 94 -11.74 -20.29 10.48
CA SER A 94 -11.39 -21.61 10.99
C SER A 94 -9.87 -21.82 11.04
N GLU A 95 -9.43 -22.76 11.86
CA GLU A 95 -8.03 -23.20 11.88
C GLU A 95 -7.60 -23.77 10.51
N ASN A 96 -8.51 -24.46 9.81
CA ASN A 96 -8.24 -24.95 8.46
C ASN A 96 -7.95 -23.79 7.49
N GLU A 97 -8.77 -22.72 7.49
CA GLU A 97 -8.50 -21.53 6.67
C GLU A 97 -7.17 -20.88 7.04
N PHE A 98 -6.88 -20.72 8.33
CA PHE A 98 -5.61 -20.17 8.82
C PHE A 98 -4.39 -20.97 8.31
N ASN A 99 -4.50 -22.30 8.27
CA ASN A 99 -3.43 -23.16 7.78
C ASN A 99 -3.15 -22.97 6.27
N HIS A 100 -4.15 -22.52 5.50
CA HIS A 100 -4.02 -22.18 4.08
C HIS A 100 -3.56 -20.74 3.82
N PHE A 101 -3.44 -19.90 4.85
CA PHE A 101 -2.91 -18.54 4.67
C PHE A 101 -1.42 -18.59 4.33
N ASN A 102 -0.96 -17.62 3.53
CA ASN A 102 0.46 -17.40 3.30
C ASN A 102 1.16 -17.06 4.62
N ASP A 103 2.41 -17.49 4.78
CA ASP A 103 3.15 -17.23 6.02
C ASP A 103 3.42 -15.73 6.20
N PHE A 104 3.75 -15.03 5.12
CA PHE A 104 3.99 -13.59 5.08
C PHE A 104 3.11 -12.89 4.03
N PRO A 105 2.86 -11.58 4.17
CA PRO A 105 2.23 -10.79 3.11
C PRO A 105 3.07 -10.87 1.85
N VAL A 106 2.41 -10.92 0.69
CA VAL A 106 3.13 -10.79 -0.58
C VAL A 106 3.76 -9.39 -0.62
N PRO A 107 5.01 -9.23 -1.08
CA PRO A 107 5.66 -7.92 -1.14
C PRO A 107 4.89 -6.91 -1.99
N GLU A 108 4.95 -5.62 -1.62
CA GLU A 108 4.27 -4.56 -2.39
C GLU A 108 4.83 -4.45 -3.81
N ILE A 109 6.15 -4.61 -3.97
CA ILE A 109 6.83 -4.56 -5.26
C ILE A 109 6.35 -5.64 -6.25
N GLN A 110 5.70 -6.70 -5.76
CA GLN A 110 5.14 -7.77 -6.60
C GLN A 110 3.66 -7.58 -6.91
N ARG A 111 3.01 -6.54 -6.35
CA ARG A 111 1.55 -6.36 -6.41
C ARG A 111 1.11 -4.95 -6.80
N ALA A 112 1.99 -3.97 -6.65
CA ALA A 112 1.77 -2.59 -7.05
C ALA A 112 2.29 -2.34 -8.48
N PRO A 113 1.77 -1.31 -9.18
CA PRO A 113 2.34 -0.87 -10.44
C PRO A 113 3.81 -0.48 -10.27
N LEU A 114 4.68 -0.92 -11.19
CA LEU A 114 6.13 -0.67 -11.08
C LEU A 114 6.54 0.68 -11.69
N GLU A 115 5.68 1.31 -12.51
CA GLU A 115 6.00 2.53 -13.26
C GLU A 115 6.59 3.64 -12.39
N PRO A 116 6.00 3.98 -11.21
CA PRO A 116 6.57 5.02 -10.35
C PRO A 116 7.97 4.66 -9.87
N LEU A 117 8.19 3.39 -9.49
CA LEU A 117 9.49 2.90 -9.01
C LEU A 117 10.54 2.93 -10.13
N LEU A 118 10.23 2.39 -11.31
CA LEU A 118 11.19 2.35 -12.42
C LEU A 118 11.52 3.76 -12.92
N LEU A 119 10.53 4.65 -12.93
CA LEU A 119 10.74 6.05 -13.28
C LEU A 119 11.64 6.75 -12.24
N GLN A 120 11.46 6.46 -10.95
CA GLN A 120 12.33 6.99 -9.89
C GLN A 120 13.78 6.52 -10.03
N ILE A 121 13.99 5.23 -10.31
CA ILE A 121 15.34 4.66 -10.56
C ILE A 121 16.02 5.41 -11.71
N LYS A 122 15.29 5.67 -12.81
CA LYS A 122 15.80 6.42 -13.97
C LYS A 122 16.03 7.90 -13.66
N ALA A 123 15.13 8.55 -12.90
CA ALA A 123 15.25 9.96 -12.54
C ALA A 123 16.45 10.23 -11.63
N MET A 124 16.76 9.28 -10.75
CA MET A 124 17.91 9.34 -9.84
C MET A 124 19.22 8.81 -10.45
N ASP A 125 19.22 8.41 -11.72
CA ASP A 125 20.36 7.83 -12.44
C ASP A 125 20.99 6.62 -11.72
N LEU A 126 20.15 5.75 -11.15
CA LEU A 126 20.58 4.56 -10.40
C LEU A 126 20.88 3.34 -11.30
N GLY A 127 20.91 3.53 -12.62
CA GLY A 127 21.24 2.49 -13.60
C GLY A 127 20.04 1.81 -14.24
N CYS A 128 20.24 0.57 -14.73
CA CYS A 128 19.20 -0.19 -15.43
C CYS A 128 18.25 -0.85 -14.42
N PRO A 129 16.92 -0.62 -14.50
CA PRO A 129 15.97 -1.24 -13.57
C PRO A 129 16.00 -2.78 -13.63
N ARG A 130 16.34 -3.38 -14.77
CA ARG A 130 16.44 -4.85 -14.91
C ARG A 130 17.63 -5.46 -14.15
N THR A 131 18.63 -4.67 -13.83
CA THR A 131 19.84 -5.12 -13.10
C THR A 131 19.96 -4.43 -11.74
N PHE A 132 18.90 -3.78 -11.28
CA PHE A 132 18.88 -3.11 -10.00
C PHE A 132 18.84 -4.14 -8.86
N ASP A 133 19.49 -3.83 -7.74
CA ASP A 133 19.64 -4.74 -6.60
C ASP A 133 18.39 -4.68 -5.70
N TYR A 134 17.36 -5.44 -6.06
CA TYR A 134 16.12 -5.56 -5.29
C TYR A 134 16.28 -6.59 -4.16
N VAL A 135 15.71 -6.29 -2.98
CA VAL A 135 15.58 -7.28 -1.90
C VAL A 135 14.72 -8.47 -2.35
N GLU A 136 13.60 -8.16 -3.01
CA GLU A 136 12.71 -9.14 -3.64
C GLU A 136 12.41 -8.63 -5.04
N ALA A 137 13.09 -9.20 -6.04
CA ALA A 137 12.96 -8.75 -7.42
C ALA A 137 11.54 -8.98 -7.98
N PRO A 138 10.98 -8.02 -8.73
CA PRO A 138 9.80 -8.27 -9.55
C PRO A 138 10.12 -9.27 -10.67
N SER A 139 9.07 -9.82 -11.31
CA SER A 139 9.29 -10.65 -12.50
C SER A 139 9.82 -9.81 -13.67
N GLU A 140 10.63 -10.45 -14.53
CA GLU A 140 11.13 -9.78 -15.74
C GLU A 140 9.99 -9.30 -16.64
N ASP A 141 8.91 -10.07 -16.75
CA ASP A 141 7.72 -9.70 -17.51
C ASP A 141 7.09 -8.41 -16.98
N ALA A 142 6.98 -8.25 -15.66
CA ALA A 142 6.43 -7.04 -15.06
C ALA A 142 7.36 -5.83 -15.28
N LEU A 143 8.68 -6.01 -15.15
CA LEU A 143 9.66 -4.96 -15.45
C LEU A 143 9.58 -4.52 -16.91
N ASN A 144 9.50 -5.46 -17.85
CA ASN A 144 9.40 -5.18 -19.27
C ASN A 144 8.08 -4.46 -19.61
N ALA A 145 6.95 -4.94 -19.09
CA ALA A 145 5.64 -4.32 -19.30
C ALA A 145 5.60 -2.87 -18.80
N SER A 146 6.12 -2.60 -17.61
CA SER A 146 6.15 -1.23 -17.06
C SER A 146 7.13 -0.31 -17.79
N MET A 147 8.26 -0.83 -18.30
CA MET A 147 9.18 -0.05 -19.16
C MET A 147 8.51 0.32 -20.49
N GLU A 148 7.86 -0.64 -21.16
CA GLU A 148 7.09 -0.39 -22.37
C GLU A 148 5.96 0.63 -22.12
N PHE A 149 5.28 0.51 -20.98
CA PHE A 149 4.26 1.46 -20.59
C PHE A 149 4.82 2.89 -20.42
N LEU A 150 5.94 3.07 -19.71
CA LEU A 150 6.60 4.36 -19.55
C LEU A 150 7.03 4.97 -20.89
N GLN A 151 7.47 4.13 -21.82
CA GLN A 151 7.82 4.56 -23.18
C GLN A 151 6.58 5.05 -23.94
N ASN A 152 5.48 4.28 -23.91
CA ASN A 152 4.20 4.67 -24.50
C ASN A 152 3.60 5.93 -23.86
N LEU A 153 3.86 6.15 -22.57
CA LEU A 153 3.48 7.37 -21.87
C LEU A 153 4.32 8.59 -22.32
N GLY A 154 5.48 8.39 -22.95
CA GLY A 154 6.44 9.44 -23.30
C GLY A 154 7.27 9.92 -22.10
N ALA A 155 7.34 9.12 -21.03
CA ALA A 155 8.18 9.39 -19.87
C ALA A 155 9.64 9.02 -20.14
N ILE A 156 9.88 8.02 -20.98
CA ILE A 156 11.20 7.58 -21.44
C ILE A 156 11.22 7.45 -22.98
N ASP A 157 12.41 7.52 -23.57
CA ASP A 157 12.61 7.33 -25.02
C ASP A 157 12.80 5.84 -25.41
N VAL A 158 13.01 5.58 -26.70
CA VAL A 158 13.22 4.22 -27.25
C VAL A 158 14.52 3.57 -26.78
N SER A 159 15.47 4.38 -26.31
CA SER A 159 16.72 3.94 -25.69
C SER A 159 16.61 3.86 -24.16
N GLU A 160 15.38 3.95 -23.62
CA GLU A 160 15.06 3.94 -22.20
C GLU A 160 15.71 5.07 -21.38
N ASN A 161 16.03 6.20 -22.01
CA ASN A 161 16.48 7.40 -21.31
C ASN A 161 15.29 8.22 -20.84
N ILE A 162 15.39 8.82 -19.65
CA ILE A 162 14.31 9.64 -19.09
C ILE A 162 14.13 10.95 -19.88
N MET A 163 12.88 11.23 -20.27
CA MET A 163 12.49 12.44 -20.98
C MET A 163 12.09 13.56 -20.01
N ALA A 164 11.92 14.79 -20.52
CA ALA A 164 11.49 15.93 -19.70
C ALA A 164 10.15 15.68 -18.97
N LEU A 165 9.18 15.03 -19.64
CA LEU A 165 7.93 14.62 -19.03
C LEU A 165 8.19 13.62 -17.88
N GLY A 166 9.03 12.61 -18.11
CA GLY A 166 9.37 11.62 -17.09
C GLY A 166 10.00 12.22 -15.84
N LYS A 167 10.87 13.23 -16.00
CA LYS A 167 11.47 13.95 -14.85
C LYS A 167 10.40 14.63 -13.98
N ILE A 168 9.45 15.33 -14.61
CA ILE A 168 8.37 15.99 -13.88
C ILE A 168 7.46 14.95 -13.21
N LEU A 169 7.12 13.87 -13.93
CA LEU A 169 6.29 12.80 -13.40
C LEU A 169 6.90 12.10 -12.18
N ALA A 170 8.23 11.96 -12.13
CA ALA A 170 8.94 11.37 -10.99
C ALA A 170 8.78 12.19 -9.69
N ASP A 171 8.58 13.50 -9.81
CA ASP A 171 8.44 14.41 -8.66
C ASP A 171 6.99 14.52 -8.16
N LEU A 172 6.00 13.96 -8.88
CA LEU A 172 4.59 14.07 -8.50
C LEU A 172 4.15 12.90 -7.61
N PRO A 173 3.47 13.14 -6.48
CA PRO A 173 3.02 12.09 -5.57
C PRO A 173 1.69 11.43 -6.04
N VAL A 174 1.60 11.12 -7.33
CA VAL A 174 0.42 10.50 -7.96
C VAL A 174 0.84 9.49 -9.02
N ASP A 175 -0.07 8.59 -9.40
CA ASP A 175 0.16 7.65 -10.50
C ASP A 175 0.54 8.38 -11.79
N THR A 176 1.44 7.78 -12.59
CA THR A 176 2.03 8.41 -13.78
C THR A 176 1.00 8.87 -14.81
N ILE A 177 -0.12 8.15 -14.96
CA ILE A 177 -1.26 8.54 -15.82
C ILE A 177 -1.91 9.82 -15.30
N ILE A 178 -2.19 9.87 -14.00
CA ILE A 178 -2.81 11.04 -13.34
C ILE A 178 -1.86 12.23 -13.42
N GLY A 179 -0.56 12.01 -13.15
CA GLY A 179 0.47 13.04 -13.28
C GLY A 179 0.51 13.63 -14.69
N LYS A 180 0.48 12.78 -15.72
CA LYS A 180 0.47 13.26 -17.12
C LYS A 180 -0.80 14.05 -17.42
N MET A 181 -1.95 13.58 -16.96
CA MET A 181 -3.22 14.27 -17.11
C MET A 181 -3.19 15.66 -16.46
N LEU A 182 -2.66 15.79 -15.24
CA LEU A 182 -2.55 17.07 -14.52
C LEU A 182 -1.59 18.04 -15.23
N ILE A 183 -0.44 17.54 -15.69
CA ILE A 183 0.52 18.34 -16.47
C ILE A 183 -0.15 18.84 -17.75
N MET A 184 -0.80 17.95 -18.50
CA MET A 184 -1.49 18.33 -19.74
C MET A 184 -2.62 19.33 -19.48
N ALA A 185 -3.42 19.14 -18.44
CA ALA A 185 -4.49 20.07 -18.04
C ALA A 185 -3.95 21.48 -17.73
N THR A 186 -2.75 21.57 -17.17
CA THR A 186 -2.06 22.84 -16.91
C THR A 186 -1.57 23.48 -18.21
N VAL A 187 -0.95 22.70 -19.10
CA VAL A 187 -0.46 23.17 -20.41
C VAL A 187 -1.60 23.72 -21.28
N ILE A 188 -2.77 23.09 -21.25
CA ILE A 188 -3.96 23.55 -21.99
C ILE A 188 -4.84 24.54 -21.20
N MET A 189 -4.36 25.01 -20.05
CA MET A 189 -5.00 26.04 -19.20
C MET A 189 -6.41 25.69 -18.70
N ILE A 190 -6.70 24.41 -18.47
CA ILE A 190 -7.94 23.97 -17.81
C ILE A 190 -7.83 24.06 -16.28
N ILE A 191 -6.62 23.90 -15.74
CA ILE A 191 -6.31 24.02 -14.31
C ILE A 191 -5.11 24.96 -14.17
N THR A 192 -5.11 25.81 -13.14
CA THR A 192 -3.94 26.59 -12.72
C THR A 192 -3.37 25.91 -11.47
N ILE A 193 -2.18 25.34 -11.58
CA ILE A 193 -1.42 24.77 -10.45
C ILE A 193 -0.53 25.87 -9.86
#